data_AF-E2S6J0-F1
#
_entry.id   AF-E2S6J0-F1
#
_cell.length_a   1.000
_cell.length_b   1.000
_cell.length_c   1.000
_cell.angle_alpha   90.00
_cell.angle_beta   90.00
_cell.angle_gamma   90.00
#
_symmetry.space_group_name_H-M   'P 1'
#
loop_
_entity.id
_entity.type
_entity.pdbx_description
1 polymer ?
#
loop_
_entity_poly.entity_id
_entity_poly.type
_entity_poly.pdbx_seq_one_letter_code
_entity_poly.pdbx_strand_id
1 'polypeptide(L)'
;MPLPTPVTGEFLALLGVPADFGIHRYTCKNKGMPKSQASKKSLPVALGGLALAVVAGYFGFDLGGDGDSPASSPSESAGGAKAGDADTCEMSSLPAEANDTANDILAGGPYDYPDNDNARFGNYEGRLPQQDKNYYREYTVETPGSKNRGARRIITGGGSETDPDVWYYTDDHYESFCSIPDAEE
;
A
#
# COMPACT_ATOMS: atom_id res chain seq x y z
N MET A 1 10.47 59.13 -9.99
CA MET A 1 9.51 58.17 -10.57
C MET A 1 8.60 57.72 -9.43
N PRO A 2 7.27 57.89 -9.55
CA PRO A 2 6.34 57.70 -8.45
C PRO A 2 6.05 56.21 -8.16
N LEU A 3 5.94 55.87 -6.88
CA LEU A 3 5.54 54.56 -6.35
C LEU A 3 4.00 54.46 -6.34
N PRO A 4 3.39 53.32 -6.70
CA PRO A 4 1.95 53.12 -6.50
C PRO A 4 1.62 52.70 -5.05
N THR A 5 0.63 53.38 -4.47
CA THR A 5 -0.02 53.09 -3.19
C THR A 5 -0.99 51.91 -3.27
N PRO A 6 -1.25 51.18 -2.17
CA PRO A 6 -2.26 50.12 -2.13
C PRO A 6 -3.68 50.71 -2.10
N VAL A 7 -4.56 50.13 -2.91
CA VAL A 7 -5.99 50.47 -2.96
C VAL A 7 -6.72 49.65 -1.90
N THR A 8 -7.47 50.36 -1.08
CA THR A 8 -8.37 49.91 -0.01
C THR A 8 -9.44 48.95 -0.51
N GLY A 9 -9.74 47.95 0.33
CA GLY A 9 -10.83 47.00 0.12
C GLY A 9 -12.22 47.65 0.25
N GLU A 10 -13.17 47.06 -0.46
CA GLU A 10 -14.59 47.30 -0.31
C GLU A 10 -15.27 45.94 -0.08
N PHE A 11 -15.84 45.85 1.11
CA PHE A 11 -16.62 44.76 1.67
C PHE A 11 -18.04 44.83 1.07
N LEU A 12 -18.47 43.88 0.25
CA LEU A 12 -19.89 43.70 -0.05
C LEU A 12 -20.32 42.26 0.21
N ALA A 13 -20.88 42.06 1.38
CA ALA A 13 -21.69 40.91 1.73
C ALA A 13 -23.02 40.97 0.97
N LEU A 14 -23.33 39.94 0.18
CA LEU A 14 -24.67 39.70 -0.35
C LEU A 14 -25.07 38.24 -0.10
N LEU A 15 -25.87 38.10 0.97
CA LEU A 15 -27.15 37.38 1.01
C LEU A 15 -27.21 35.98 0.37
N GLY A 16 -27.10 34.97 1.23
CA GLY A 16 -28.15 33.98 1.47
C GLY A 16 -28.61 33.08 0.31
N VAL A 17 -28.22 31.81 0.38
CA VAL A 17 -29.02 30.69 -0.14
C VAL A 17 -29.23 29.69 1.00
N PRO A 18 -30.48 29.32 1.33
CA PRO A 18 -30.78 28.38 2.40
C PRO A 18 -30.42 26.94 2.03
N ALA A 19 -30.20 26.18 3.09
CA ALA A 19 -29.93 24.76 3.14
C ALA A 19 -31.03 23.88 2.52
N ASP A 20 -30.69 22.58 2.46
CA ASP A 20 -31.54 21.40 2.31
C ASP A 20 -31.52 20.78 0.92
N PHE A 21 -30.75 19.68 0.76
CA PHE A 21 -31.26 18.49 0.06
C PHE A 21 -30.39 17.26 0.37
N GLY A 22 -30.94 16.37 1.20
CA GLY A 22 -30.88 14.93 0.93
C GLY A 22 -29.65 14.15 1.39
N ILE A 23 -29.48 13.97 2.70
CA ILE A 23 -28.76 12.82 3.25
C ILE A 23 -29.51 11.54 2.84
N HIS A 24 -29.12 10.97 1.71
CA HIS A 24 -29.56 9.62 1.32
C HIS A 24 -28.91 8.62 2.27
N ARG A 25 -29.67 8.24 3.30
CA ARG A 25 -29.39 7.08 4.12
C ARG A 25 -29.42 5.85 3.25
N TYR A 26 -28.26 5.44 2.74
CA TYR A 26 -28.08 4.12 2.17
C TYR A 26 -28.29 3.10 3.29
N THR A 27 -29.51 2.54 3.35
CA THR A 27 -29.80 1.38 4.17
C THR A 27 -28.97 0.22 3.62
N CYS A 28 -27.96 -0.24 4.36
CA CYS A 28 -27.28 -1.51 4.07
C CYS A 28 -28.30 -2.64 4.16
N LYS A 29 -28.74 -3.12 2.99
CA LYS A 29 -29.51 -4.35 2.86
C LYS A 29 -28.54 -5.51 3.09
N ASN A 30 -28.42 -5.97 4.34
CA ASN A 30 -27.72 -7.20 4.68
C ASN A 30 -28.36 -8.38 3.91
N LYS A 31 -27.80 -8.72 2.75
CA LYS A 31 -28.03 -10.01 2.11
C LYS A 31 -27.32 -11.07 2.94
N GLY A 32 -28.11 -12.02 3.43
CA GLY A 32 -27.70 -13.05 4.37
C GLY A 32 -26.46 -13.82 3.90
N MET A 33 -25.57 -14.04 4.86
CA MET A 33 -24.47 -14.99 4.78
C MET A 33 -25.05 -16.41 4.67
N PRO A 34 -24.66 -17.23 3.68
CA PRO A 34 -24.86 -18.67 3.80
C PRO A 34 -23.84 -19.21 4.81
N LYS A 35 -24.32 -19.55 6.01
CA LYS A 35 -23.65 -20.52 6.89
C LYS A 35 -23.68 -21.87 6.19
N SER A 36 -22.54 -22.38 5.76
CA SER A 36 -22.36 -23.80 5.43
C SER A 36 -20.89 -24.16 5.39
N GLN A 37 -20.40 -25.29 5.87
CA GLN A 37 -20.86 -26.35 6.77
C GLN A 37 -19.53 -27.08 7.07
N ALA A 38 -19.19 -27.29 8.33
CA ALA A 38 -18.00 -28.06 8.71
C ALA A 38 -18.20 -29.53 8.28
N SER A 39 -17.60 -29.94 7.16
CA SER A 39 -17.65 -31.34 6.72
C SER A 39 -16.44 -32.09 7.26
N LYS A 40 -16.58 -32.66 8.46
CA LYS A 40 -15.73 -33.77 8.92
C LYS A 40 -16.17 -35.04 8.21
N LYS A 41 -15.34 -35.59 7.33
CA LYS A 41 -15.48 -36.96 6.81
C LYS A 41 -14.12 -37.67 6.91
N SER A 42 -13.99 -38.41 7.99
CA SER A 42 -13.03 -39.50 8.20
C SER A 42 -13.34 -40.66 7.26
N LEU A 43 -12.34 -41.21 6.58
CA LEU A 43 -12.34 -42.57 6.03
C LEU A 43 -10.90 -43.17 6.05
N PRO A 44 -10.78 -44.51 6.15
CA PRO A 44 -9.61 -45.21 6.70
C PRO A 44 -8.52 -45.62 5.68
N VAL A 45 -7.37 -45.96 6.27
CA VAL A 45 -6.15 -46.56 5.72
C VAL A 45 -6.39 -47.76 4.77
N ALA A 46 -5.63 -47.83 3.68
CA ALA A 46 -5.34 -49.11 3.02
C ALA A 46 -3.89 -49.13 2.49
N LEU A 47 -3.19 -50.21 2.85
CA LEU A 47 -1.81 -50.57 2.54
C LEU A 47 -1.59 -50.81 1.04
N GLY A 48 -0.42 -50.43 0.54
CA GLY A 48 0.09 -50.81 -0.78
C GLY A 48 1.54 -50.41 -0.94
N GLY A 49 2.45 -51.26 -0.46
CA GLY A 49 3.88 -51.04 -0.59
C GLY A 49 4.39 -51.24 -2.02
N LEU A 50 5.40 -50.45 -2.38
CA LEU A 50 6.45 -50.88 -3.30
C LEU A 50 7.71 -50.07 -2.97
N ALA A 51 8.68 -50.76 -2.38
CA ALA A 51 10.04 -50.27 -2.22
C ALA A 51 10.72 -50.24 -3.60
N LEU A 52 11.31 -49.10 -3.97
CA LEU A 52 12.47 -49.03 -4.87
C LEU A 52 13.34 -47.86 -4.44
N ALA A 53 14.50 -48.21 -3.89
CA ALA A 53 15.56 -47.30 -3.47
C ALA A 53 16.53 -47.02 -4.62
N VAL A 54 17.30 -45.93 -4.45
CA VAL A 54 18.55 -45.55 -5.15
C VAL A 54 18.30 -44.83 -6.50
N VAL A 55 18.63 -43.54 -6.69
CA VAL A 55 19.97 -42.91 -6.58
C VAL A 55 19.86 -41.48 -6.05
N ALA A 56 20.60 -41.22 -4.97
CA ALA A 56 20.90 -39.90 -4.44
C ALA A 56 22.14 -39.30 -5.15
N GLY A 57 22.12 -37.99 -5.38
CA GLY A 57 23.35 -37.23 -5.59
C GLY A 57 23.21 -36.01 -6.49
N TYR A 58 22.53 -34.94 -6.02
CA TYR A 58 23.05 -33.59 -6.34
C TYR A 58 22.59 -32.41 -5.44
N PHE A 59 21.63 -32.53 -4.53
CA PHE A 59 21.34 -31.41 -3.60
C PHE A 59 21.12 -31.93 -2.18
N GLY A 60 22.07 -31.62 -1.30
CA GLY A 60 22.14 -32.10 0.07
C GLY A 60 21.01 -31.58 0.95
N PHE A 61 20.14 -32.49 1.39
CA PHE A 61 19.22 -32.29 2.48
C PHE A 61 19.65 -33.27 3.58
N ASP A 62 20.17 -32.75 4.68
CA ASP A 62 20.62 -33.54 5.83
C ASP A 62 19.39 -33.92 6.66
N LEU A 63 19.14 -35.23 6.80
CA LEU A 63 18.08 -35.79 7.64
C LEU A 63 18.71 -36.85 8.55
N GLY A 64 18.97 -36.50 9.81
CA GLY A 64 19.16 -37.51 10.84
C GLY A 64 19.74 -37.00 12.15
N GLY A 65 19.06 -37.31 13.26
CA GLY A 65 19.73 -37.66 14.51
C GLY A 65 19.26 -36.92 15.76
N ASP A 66 18.40 -37.57 16.54
CA ASP A 66 18.03 -37.19 17.90
C ASP A 66 19.21 -37.32 18.89
N GLY A 67 19.39 -36.30 19.75
CA GLY A 67 19.97 -36.44 21.10
C GLY A 67 21.34 -35.81 21.37
N ASP A 68 21.36 -34.55 21.83
CA ASP A 68 21.84 -34.10 23.16
C ASP A 68 21.90 -32.54 23.20
N SER A 69 21.19 -31.93 24.15
CA SER A 69 21.31 -30.51 24.52
C SER A 69 22.56 -30.34 25.41
N PRO A 70 23.28 -29.18 25.47
CA PRO A 70 22.69 -27.84 25.48
C PRO A 70 23.55 -26.73 24.81
N ALA A 71 22.93 -25.75 24.18
CA ALA A 71 23.55 -24.43 24.03
C ALA A 71 22.50 -23.34 23.85
N SER A 72 22.59 -22.37 24.75
CA SER A 72 21.76 -21.20 24.90
C SER A 72 21.79 -20.25 23.70
N SER A 73 20.69 -19.48 23.61
CA SER A 73 20.57 -18.12 23.05
C SER A 73 20.24 -17.98 21.57
N PRO A 74 19.47 -16.94 21.22
CA PRO A 74 18.20 -16.56 21.81
C PRO A 74 17.08 -16.66 20.78
N SER A 75 15.89 -16.96 21.29
CA SER A 75 14.64 -16.63 20.63
C SER A 75 14.56 -15.10 20.55
N GLU A 76 14.92 -14.52 19.41
CA GLU A 76 14.47 -13.16 19.08
C GLU A 76 12.98 -13.24 18.79
N SER A 77 12.24 -13.05 19.87
CA SER A 77 10.89 -12.56 19.86
C SER A 77 10.92 -11.14 19.27
N ALA A 78 10.78 -11.00 17.95
CA ALA A 78 10.20 -9.80 17.39
C ALA A 78 8.69 -10.09 17.33
N GLY A 79 7.95 -9.78 18.38
CA GLY A 79 7.61 -8.40 18.67
C GLY A 79 6.45 -8.06 17.74
N GLY A 80 5.22 -8.06 18.26
CA GLY A 80 4.07 -7.64 17.48
C GLY A 80 4.41 -6.32 16.78
N ALA A 81 4.16 -6.26 15.47
CA ALA A 81 4.32 -5.05 14.69
C ALA A 81 3.39 -3.97 15.25
N LYS A 82 3.88 -3.28 16.28
CA LYS A 82 3.68 -1.86 16.48
C LYS A 82 3.94 -1.24 15.09
N ALA A 83 3.05 -0.40 14.59
CA ALA A 83 3.31 0.42 13.42
C ALA A 83 4.68 1.07 13.63
N GLY A 84 5.70 0.45 13.01
CA GLY A 84 7.10 0.76 13.23
C GLY A 84 7.40 1.92 12.33
N ASP A 85 8.08 2.92 12.90
CA ASP A 85 8.55 4.14 12.25
C ASP A 85 8.89 3.86 10.78
N ALA A 86 8.01 4.28 9.86
CA ALA A 86 8.29 4.17 8.44
C ALA A 86 9.56 4.99 8.18
N ASP A 87 10.51 4.41 7.45
CA ASP A 87 11.65 5.17 6.99
C ASP A 87 11.15 6.44 6.31
N THR A 88 11.75 7.60 6.61
CA THR A 88 11.36 8.86 5.99
C THR A 88 12.34 9.18 4.87
N CYS A 89 11.81 9.50 3.70
CA CYS A 89 12.59 9.95 2.55
C CYS A 89 12.10 11.34 2.14
N GLU A 90 13.01 12.30 2.05
CA GLU A 90 12.68 13.62 1.52
C GLU A 90 12.43 13.50 0.02
N MET A 91 11.47 14.27 -0.49
CA MET A 91 11.11 14.27 -1.92
C MET A 91 12.33 14.56 -2.82
N SER A 92 13.24 15.42 -2.34
CA SER A 92 14.49 15.76 -3.03
C SER A 92 15.52 14.61 -3.11
N SER A 93 15.38 13.58 -2.28
CA SER A 93 16.25 12.40 -2.25
C SER A 93 15.78 11.28 -3.20
N LEU A 94 14.55 11.37 -3.70
CA LEU A 94 13.96 10.41 -4.61
C LEU A 94 14.42 10.64 -6.06
N PRO A 95 14.25 9.66 -6.96
CA PRO A 95 14.43 9.88 -8.38
C PRO A 95 13.56 11.04 -8.89
N ALA A 96 14.04 11.79 -9.89
CA ALA A 96 13.34 12.96 -10.41
C ALA A 96 11.92 12.63 -10.90
N GLU A 97 11.72 11.43 -11.43
CA GLU A 97 10.42 10.94 -11.93
C GLU A 97 9.37 10.86 -10.82
N ALA A 98 9.77 10.77 -9.53
CA ALA A 98 8.83 10.83 -8.41
C ALA A 98 8.19 12.22 -8.29
N ASN A 99 8.96 13.29 -8.55
CA ASN A 99 8.45 14.67 -8.58
C ASN A 99 7.44 14.86 -9.70
N ASP A 100 7.72 14.34 -10.89
CA ASP A 100 6.78 14.40 -12.01
C ASP A 100 5.48 13.68 -11.64
N THR A 101 5.58 12.48 -11.07
CA THR A 101 4.42 11.70 -10.62
C THR A 101 3.60 12.43 -9.55
N ALA A 102 4.26 13.07 -8.56
CA ALA A 102 3.56 13.85 -7.53
C ALA A 102 2.81 15.05 -8.12
N ASN A 103 3.43 15.77 -9.06
CA ASN A 103 2.78 16.87 -9.76
C ASN A 103 1.54 16.40 -10.53
N ASP A 104 1.63 15.26 -11.23
CA ASP A 104 0.48 14.70 -11.95
C ASP A 104 -0.63 14.27 -11.00
N ILE A 105 -0.31 13.73 -9.83
CA ILE A 105 -1.30 13.40 -8.79
C ILE A 105 -2.03 14.67 -8.33
N LEU A 106 -1.30 15.71 -7.97
CA LEU A 106 -1.85 16.99 -7.53
C LEU A 106 -2.67 17.69 -8.64
N ALA A 107 -2.32 17.47 -9.91
CA ALA A 107 -3.07 17.97 -11.06
C ALA A 107 -4.31 17.13 -11.40
N GLY A 108 -4.43 15.90 -10.88
CA GLY A 108 -5.46 14.94 -11.27
C GLY A 108 -5.21 14.28 -12.64
N GLY A 109 -3.95 14.20 -13.04
CA GLY A 109 -3.47 13.68 -14.32
C GLY A 109 -3.28 14.75 -15.41
N PRO A 110 -3.04 14.34 -16.66
CA PRO A 110 -3.10 12.97 -17.17
C PRO A 110 -2.01 12.07 -16.57
N TYR A 111 -2.32 10.77 -16.45
CA TYR A 111 -1.34 9.77 -15.98
C TYR A 111 -0.73 9.01 -17.16
N ASP A 112 0.56 8.69 -17.06
CA ASP A 112 1.27 7.92 -18.08
C ASP A 112 0.76 6.48 -18.20
N TYR A 113 0.25 5.90 -17.10
CA TYR A 113 -0.29 4.54 -17.06
C TYR A 113 -1.76 4.56 -16.59
N PRO A 114 -2.71 5.07 -17.39
CA PRO A 114 -4.10 5.33 -16.95
C PRO A 114 -4.90 4.07 -16.59
N ASP A 115 -4.47 2.88 -17.01
CA ASP A 115 -5.09 1.60 -16.62
C ASP A 115 -4.64 1.11 -15.23
N ASN A 116 -3.61 1.74 -14.65
CA ASN A 116 -2.95 1.30 -13.42
C ASN A 116 -2.82 2.41 -12.38
N ASP A 117 -2.56 3.63 -12.82
CA ASP A 117 -2.42 4.79 -11.95
C ASP A 117 -3.77 5.21 -11.43
N ASN A 118 -3.78 5.80 -10.22
CA ASN A 118 -4.98 6.15 -9.48
C ASN A 118 -5.86 4.93 -9.10
N ALA A 119 -5.37 3.70 -9.32
CA ALA A 119 -6.05 2.47 -8.91
C ALA A 119 -5.94 2.25 -7.40
N ARG A 120 -6.89 1.50 -6.85
CA ARG A 120 -6.91 1.14 -5.42
C ARG A 120 -5.69 0.29 -5.05
N PHE A 121 -4.88 0.77 -4.12
CA PHE A 121 -3.86 -0.05 -3.47
C PHE A 121 -4.46 -0.83 -2.29
N GLY A 122 -4.19 -2.13 -2.25
CA GLY A 122 -4.87 -3.05 -1.34
C GLY A 122 -4.29 -3.14 0.07
N ASN A 123 -2.98 -2.88 0.22
CA ASN A 123 -2.20 -3.11 1.45
C ASN A 123 -2.47 -4.49 2.09
N TYR A 124 -2.41 -5.58 1.31
CA TYR A 124 -2.75 -6.93 1.78
C TYR A 124 -1.68 -7.52 2.71
N GLU A 125 -0.43 -7.14 2.48
CA GLU A 125 0.74 -7.52 3.24
C GLU A 125 0.90 -6.69 4.52
N GLY A 126 0.10 -5.62 4.68
CA GLY A 126 0.08 -4.79 5.89
C GLY A 126 1.37 -4.01 6.13
N ARG A 127 2.05 -3.58 5.05
CA ARG A 127 3.30 -2.79 5.12
C ARG A 127 3.03 -1.33 5.48
N LEU A 128 1.89 -0.79 5.07
CA LEU A 128 1.41 0.53 5.47
C LEU A 128 0.43 0.41 6.64
N PRO A 129 0.15 1.50 7.39
CA PRO A 129 -0.87 1.50 8.43
C PRO A 129 -2.22 0.92 7.96
N GLN A 130 -2.89 0.19 8.84
CA GLN A 130 -4.19 -0.39 8.51
C GLN A 130 -5.25 0.71 8.44
N GLN A 131 -5.91 0.81 7.28
CA GLN A 131 -6.95 1.80 7.00
C GLN A 131 -8.19 1.13 6.38
N ASP A 132 -9.24 1.92 6.18
CA ASP A 132 -10.45 1.51 5.48
C ASP A 132 -10.20 1.14 4.01
N LYS A 133 -11.16 0.44 3.41
CA LYS A 133 -11.09 0.12 1.97
C LYS A 133 -11.08 1.41 1.16
N ASN A 134 -10.33 1.41 0.06
CA ASN A 134 -10.15 2.54 -0.86
C ASN A 134 -9.41 3.73 -0.25
N TYR A 135 -8.80 3.57 0.93
CA TYR A 135 -7.98 4.63 1.51
C TYR A 135 -6.72 4.91 0.69
N TYR A 136 -6.06 3.87 0.17
CA TYR A 136 -4.81 4.00 -0.57
C TYR A 136 -4.99 3.89 -2.08
N ARG A 137 -4.18 4.65 -2.82
CA ARG A 137 -4.09 4.63 -4.29
C ARG A 137 -2.63 4.47 -4.73
N GLU A 138 -2.43 3.82 -5.86
CA GLU A 138 -1.09 3.61 -6.44
C GLU A 138 -0.88 4.41 -7.72
N TYR A 139 0.37 4.84 -7.91
CA TYR A 139 0.83 5.57 -9.09
C TYR A 139 2.21 5.06 -9.50
N THR A 140 2.41 4.93 -10.80
CA THR A 140 3.68 4.52 -11.39
C THR A 140 4.69 5.64 -11.31
N VAL A 141 5.88 5.35 -10.79
CA VAL A 141 7.04 6.23 -10.99
C VAL A 141 7.87 5.63 -12.10
N GLU A 142 8.12 6.42 -13.14
CA GLU A 142 8.86 5.93 -14.30
C GLU A 142 10.28 5.49 -13.93
N THR A 143 10.74 4.43 -14.61
CA THR A 143 12.13 3.98 -14.52
C THR A 143 12.76 4.22 -15.89
N PRO A 144 13.64 5.22 -16.05
CA PRO A 144 14.23 5.55 -17.34
C PRO A 144 14.86 4.34 -18.03
N GLY A 145 14.55 4.17 -19.32
CA GLY A 145 15.07 3.07 -20.13
C GLY A 145 14.40 1.71 -19.88
N SER A 146 13.46 1.62 -18.93
CA SER A 146 12.63 0.43 -18.77
C SER A 146 11.64 0.28 -19.93
N LYS A 147 11.35 -0.97 -20.30
CA LYS A 147 10.30 -1.32 -21.29
C LYS A 147 8.96 -1.64 -20.62
N ASN A 148 8.94 -1.64 -19.29
CA ASN A 148 7.78 -1.92 -18.46
C ASN A 148 7.67 -0.84 -17.38
N ARG A 149 6.57 -0.85 -16.64
CA ARG A 149 6.29 0.09 -15.52
C ARG A 149 7.35 0.11 -14.42
N GLY A 150 8.32 -0.80 -14.41
CA GLY A 150 9.31 -0.91 -13.35
C GLY A 150 8.71 -1.32 -12.01
N ALA A 151 9.50 -1.20 -10.96
CA ALA A 151 9.14 -1.53 -9.58
C ALA A 151 8.71 -0.31 -8.75
N ARG A 152 9.03 0.90 -9.22
CA ARG A 152 8.88 2.14 -8.45
C ARG A 152 7.45 2.66 -8.42
N ARG A 153 6.94 3.03 -7.26
CA ARG A 153 5.58 3.54 -7.10
C ARG A 153 5.52 4.64 -6.04
N ILE A 154 4.58 5.55 -6.23
CA ILE A 154 4.05 6.39 -5.16
C ILE A 154 2.72 5.79 -4.71
N ILE A 155 2.52 5.68 -3.40
CA ILE A 155 1.25 5.35 -2.80
C ILE A 155 0.75 6.57 -2.03
N THR A 156 -0.44 7.04 -2.37
CA THR A 156 -1.10 8.11 -1.61
C THR A 156 -2.23 7.53 -0.76
N GLY A 157 -2.63 8.24 0.29
CA GLY A 157 -3.78 7.85 1.08
C GLY A 157 -4.50 9.01 1.76
N GLY A 158 -5.75 8.77 2.11
CA GLY A 158 -6.61 9.79 2.73
C GLY A 158 -6.96 10.93 1.77
N GLY A 159 -7.41 12.04 2.33
CA GLY A 159 -7.64 13.28 1.60
C GLY A 159 -8.59 13.15 0.40
N SER A 160 -8.35 14.00 -0.60
CA SER A 160 -8.97 13.92 -1.92
C SER A 160 -7.99 13.33 -2.95
N GLU A 161 -8.48 13.03 -4.15
CA GLU A 161 -7.65 12.46 -5.22
C GLU A 161 -6.47 13.37 -5.62
N THR A 162 -6.64 14.69 -5.49
CA THR A 162 -5.64 15.72 -5.84
C THR A 162 -5.12 16.47 -4.61
N ASP A 163 -5.40 15.98 -3.41
CA ASP A 163 -4.99 16.57 -2.13
C ASP A 163 -4.90 15.46 -1.07
N PRO A 164 -3.92 14.53 -1.18
CA PRO A 164 -3.84 13.36 -0.32
C PRO A 164 -3.21 13.69 1.04
N ASP A 165 -3.70 13.05 2.11
CA ASP A 165 -3.19 13.31 3.47
C ASP A 165 -1.78 12.71 3.71
N VAL A 166 -1.46 11.61 3.03
CA VAL A 166 -0.20 10.87 3.23
C VAL A 166 0.37 10.37 1.91
N TRP A 167 1.70 10.35 1.86
CA TRP A 167 2.48 9.96 0.70
C TRP A 167 3.57 8.96 1.09
N TYR A 168 3.70 7.91 0.30
CA TYR A 168 4.72 6.88 0.46
C TYR A 168 5.38 6.56 -0.87
N TYR A 169 6.66 6.21 -0.83
CA TYR A 169 7.41 5.72 -1.97
C TYR A 169 7.90 4.30 -1.74
N THR A 170 7.95 3.51 -2.81
CA THR A 170 8.58 2.19 -2.88
C THR A 170 9.38 2.12 -4.18
N ASP A 171 10.59 1.58 -4.13
CA ASP A 171 11.41 1.29 -5.31
C ASP A 171 11.53 -0.22 -5.60
N ASP A 172 10.92 -1.05 -4.75
CA ASP A 172 11.06 -2.51 -4.71
C ASP A 172 9.72 -3.23 -4.91
N HIS A 173 8.75 -2.58 -5.56
CA HIS A 173 7.46 -3.18 -5.89
C HIS A 173 6.70 -3.66 -4.64
N TYR A 174 6.52 -2.73 -3.68
CA TYR A 174 5.74 -2.87 -2.45
C TYR A 174 6.37 -3.76 -1.36
N GLU A 175 7.65 -4.13 -1.48
CA GLU A 175 8.33 -4.92 -0.45
C GLU A 175 8.67 -4.06 0.79
N SER A 176 9.04 -2.80 0.57
CA SER A 176 9.30 -1.78 1.58
C SER A 176 8.76 -0.41 1.18
N PHE A 177 8.64 0.49 2.16
CA PHE A 177 8.10 1.83 1.97
C PHE A 177 8.86 2.86 2.79
N CYS A 178 9.01 4.06 2.22
CA CYS A 178 9.36 5.26 2.97
C CYS A 178 8.25 6.31 2.87
N SER A 179 8.00 7.06 3.94
CA SER A 179 7.05 8.19 3.94
C SER A 179 7.70 9.45 3.39
N ILE A 180 6.93 10.23 2.64
CA ILE A 180 7.36 11.48 1.98
C ILE A 180 6.55 12.64 2.60
N PRO A 181 6.94 13.19 3.76
CA PRO A 181 6.16 14.23 4.43
C PRO A 181 6.18 15.59 3.68
N ASP A 182 7.14 15.78 2.78
CA ASP A 182 7.41 16.99 1.99
C ASP A 182 6.97 16.84 0.52
N ALA A 183 6.11 15.88 0.19
CA ALA A 183 5.70 15.59 -1.18
C ALA A 183 4.97 16.75 -1.89
N GLU A 184 4.44 17.71 -1.12
CA GLU A 184 3.63 18.83 -1.61
C GLU A 184 4.35 20.19 -1.50
N GLU A 185 5.64 20.20 -1.13
CA GLU A 185 6.44 21.42 -0.92
C GLU A 185 7.13 21.97 -2.18
#